data_AF-A0A0D0Q587-F1
#
_entry.id   AF-A0A0D0Q587-F1
#
_cell.length_a   1.000
_cell.length_b   1.000
_cell.length_c   1.000
_cell.angle_alpha   90.00
_cell.angle_beta   90.00
_cell.angle_gamma   90.00
#
_symmetry.space_group_name_H-M   'P 1'
#
loop_
_entity.id
_entity.type
_entity.pdbx_description
1 polymer ?
#
loop_
_entity_poly.entity_id
_entity_poly.type
_entity_poly.pdbx_seq_one_letter_code
_entity_poly.pdbx_strand_id
1 'polypeptide(L)' 'MEVKKVDHIGIAVKSLDEALPFYTDTLGLSCIGIETVESEQVRVAFLKVGDVKLELLEESVKTLWRTFFRFTTGVVNH' A
#
# COMPACT_ATOMS: atom_id res chain seq x y z
N MET A 1 30.33 -3.17 5.89
CA MET A 1 29.09 -2.56 6.41
C MET A 1 28.16 -3.71 6.71
N GLU A 2 27.79 -3.92 7.97
CA GLU A 2 26.99 -5.08 8.38
C GLU A 2 25.52 -4.66 8.50
N VAL A 3 24.63 -5.44 7.89
CA VAL A 3 23.18 -5.20 7.93
C VAL A 3 22.64 -5.72 9.26
N LYS A 4 22.08 -4.84 10.10
CA LYS A 4 21.73 -5.17 11.49
C LYS A 4 20.31 -5.70 11.67
N LYS A 5 19.31 -5.02 11.11
CA LYS A 5 17.89 -5.34 11.32
C LYS A 5 17.03 -4.70 10.23
N VAL A 6 15.88 -5.34 9.94
CA VAL A 6 14.81 -4.75 9.13
C VAL A 6 13.95 -3.87 10.02
N ASP A 7 13.78 -2.60 9.65
CA ASP A 7 12.96 -1.64 10.39
C ASP A 7 11.47 -1.78 10.03
N HIS A 8 11.19 -1.77 8.73
CA HIS A 8 9.85 -1.91 8.19
C HIS A 8 9.87 -2.64 6.82
N ILE A 9 8.70 -3.17 6.44
CA ILE A 9 8.45 -3.80 5.15
C ILE A 9 7.22 -3.13 4.54
N GLY A 10 7.42 -2.45 3.40
CA GLY A 10 6.35 -1.87 2.60
C GLY A 10 5.70 -2.90 1.67
N ILE A 11 4.37 -2.94 1.65
CA ILE A 11 3.57 -3.79 0.76
C ILE A 11 2.56 -2.91 0.02
N ALA A 12 2.71 -2.80 -1.30
CA ALA A 12 1.71 -2.12 -2.13
C ALA A 12 0.43 -2.97 -2.22
N VAL A 13 -0.71 -2.37 -1.90
CA VAL A 13 -2.03 -3.00 -1.97
C VAL A 13 -2.97 -2.15 -2.83
N LYS A 14 -3.94 -2.80 -3.47
CA LYS A 14 -4.96 -2.11 -4.28
C LYS A 14 -5.96 -1.33 -3.42
N SER A 15 -6.27 -1.87 -2.25
CA SER A 15 -7.16 -1.27 -1.27
C SER A 15 -6.74 -1.74 0.12
N LEU A 16 -6.49 -0.80 1.02
CA LEU A 16 -6.34 -1.00 2.45
C LEU A 16 -7.61 -1.59 3.04
N ASP A 17 -8.78 -1.13 2.61
CA ASP A 17 -10.06 -1.59 3.13
C ASP A 17 -10.29 -3.09 2.82
N GLU A 18 -9.82 -3.57 1.67
CA GLU A 18 -9.84 -5.01 1.33
C GLU A 18 -8.68 -5.81 1.95
N ALA A 19 -7.50 -5.20 2.08
CA ALA A 19 -6.31 -5.90 2.56
C ALA A 19 -6.24 -6.00 4.09
N LEU A 20 -6.67 -4.97 4.82
CA LEU A 20 -6.57 -4.89 6.28
C LEU A 20 -7.22 -6.06 7.01
N PRO A 21 -8.43 -6.53 6.65
CA PRO A 21 -9.06 -7.69 7.30
C PRO A 21 -8.19 -8.94 7.24
N PHE A 22 -7.45 -9.16 6.14
CA PHE A 22 -6.53 -10.30 6.06
C PHE A 22 -5.39 -10.18 7.08
N TYR A 23 -4.78 -9.00 7.23
CA TYR A 23 -3.68 -8.82 8.17
C TYR A 23 -4.15 -8.76 9.63
N THR A 24 -5.34 -8.22 9.89
CA THR A 24 -5.86 -8.04 11.25
C THR A 24 -6.65 -9.26 11.74
N ASP A 25 -7.62 -9.75 10.96
CA ASP A 25 -8.53 -10.82 11.38
C ASP A 25 -7.93 -12.22 11.12
N THR A 26 -7.28 -12.43 9.97
CA THR A 26 -6.71 -13.74 9.64
C THR A 26 -5.34 -13.94 10.28
N LEU A 27 -4.46 -12.94 10.19
CA LEU A 27 -3.10 -13.01 10.74
C LEU A 27 -2.99 -12.49 12.18
N GLY A 28 -4.03 -11.85 12.73
CA GLY A 28 -4.04 -11.36 14.11
C GLY A 28 -3.13 -10.16 14.37
N LEU A 29 -2.73 -9.42 13.33
CA LEU A 29 -1.81 -8.29 13.48
C LEU A 29 -2.53 -7.05 13.99
N SER A 30 -1.82 -6.24 14.79
CA SER A 30 -2.37 -4.98 15.29
C SER A 30 -2.12 -3.85 14.31
N CYS A 31 -3.19 -3.25 13.79
CA CYS A 31 -3.12 -1.99 13.05
C CYS A 31 -2.91 -0.84 14.05
N ILE A 32 -1.78 -0.16 13.93
CA ILE A 32 -1.38 0.98 14.77
C ILE A 32 -2.10 2.26 14.34
N GLY A 33 -2.35 2.40 13.03
CA GLY A 33 -2.99 3.57 12.47
C GLY A 33 -2.96 3.58 10.94
N ILE A 34 -3.74 4.48 10.36
CA ILE A 34 -3.77 4.75 8.93
C ILE A 34 -3.54 6.23 8.73
N GLU A 35 -2.57 6.58 7.89
CA GLU A 35 -2.25 7.95 7.55
C GLU A 35 -2.35 8.17 6.04
N THR A 36 -2.86 9.33 5.64
CA THR A 36 -2.89 9.74 4.24
C THR A 36 -1.78 10.75 4.02
N VAL A 37 -0.82 10.41 3.17
CA VAL A 37 0.27 11.30 2.78
C VAL A 37 -0.11 11.98 1.48
N GLU A 38 -0.70 13.17 1.58
CA GLU A 38 -1.23 13.91 0.41
C GLU A 38 -0.15 14.26 -0.61
N SER A 39 1.08 14.58 -0.17
CA SER A 39 2.20 14.92 -1.06
C SER A 39 2.59 13.76 -1.98
N GLU A 40 2.50 12.54 -1.47
CA GLU A 40 2.86 11.31 -2.18
C GLU A 40 1.62 10.60 -2.76
N GLN A 41 0.42 11.13 -2.52
CA GLN A 41 -0.85 10.56 -2.96
C GLN A 41 -1.04 9.08 -2.57
N VAL A 42 -0.62 8.73 -1.36
CA VAL A 42 -0.76 7.37 -0.81
C VAL A 42 -1.47 7.40 0.54
N ARG A 43 -2.21 6.33 0.82
CA ARG A 43 -2.69 5.97 2.16
C ARG A 43 -1.81 4.84 2.67
N VAL A 44 -1.30 4.97 3.89
CA VAL A 44 -0.44 3.99 4.51
C VAL A 44 -1.10 3.46 5.77
N ALA A 45 -1.22 2.14 5.89
CA ALA A 45 -1.61 1.49 7.14
C ALA A 45 -0.41 0.83 7.81
N PHE A 46 -0.20 1.15 9.08
CA PHE A 46 0.92 0.63 9.86
C PHE A 46 0.46 -0.56 10.70
N LEU A 47 1.06 -1.73 10.50
CA LEU A 47 0.81 -2.93 11.28
C LEU A 47 2.05 -3.33 12.07
N LYS A 48 1.86 -3.71 13.33
CA LYS A 48 2.95 -4.16 14.19
C LYS A 48 3.13 -5.67 14.12
N VAL A 49 4.35 -6.14 13.86
CA VAL A 49 4.73 -7.56 13.94
C VAL A 49 5.99 -7.71 14.78
N GLY A 50 5.81 -7.98 16.07
CA GLY A 50 6.92 -8.01 17.03
C GLY A 50 7.65 -6.67 17.04
N ASP A 51 8.90 -6.68 16.57
CA ASP A 51 9.76 -5.50 16.48
C ASP A 51 9.80 -4.84 15.10
N VAL A 52 9.13 -5.43 14.10
CA VAL A 52 9.13 -4.93 12.71
C VAL A 52 7.77 -4.31 12.41
N LYS A 53 7.76 -3.28 11.56
CA LYS A 53 6.53 -2.67 11.05
C LYS A 53 6.22 -3.15 9.64
N LEU A 54 4.97 -3.45 9.38
CA LEU A 54 4.43 -3.66 8.04
C LEU A 54 3.69 -2.39 7.62
N GLU A 55 3.99 -1.87 6.45
CA GLU A 55 3.38 -0.67 5.91
C GLU A 55 2.61 -1.05 4.66
N LEU A 56 1.28 -1.08 4.73
CA LEU A 56 0.47 -1.31 3.54
C LEU A 56 0.27 0.02 2.84
N LEU A 57 0.65 0.13 1.57
CA LEU A 57 0.53 1.34 0.78
C LEU A 57 -0.58 1.17 -0.26
N GLU A 58 -1.63 1.97 -0.15
CA GLU A 58 -2.67 2.13 -1.17
C GLU A 58 -2.46 3.47 -1.89
N GLU A 59 -2.59 3.47 -3.21
CA GLU A 59 -2.67 4.72 -3.98
C GLU A 59 -3.96 5.47 -3.61
N SER A 60 -3.84 6.63 -2.96
CA SER A 60 -5.00 7.39 -2.46
C SER A 60 -5.75 8.10 -3.58
N VAL A 61 -5.05 8.39 -4.68
CA VAL A 61 -5.64 9.00 -5.85
C VAL A 61 -6.17 7.90 -6.77
N LYS A 62 -7.50 7.91 -6.93
CA LYS A 62 -8.23 7.06 -7.89
C LYS A 62 -7.89 7.57 -9.28
N THR A 63 -6.73 7.18 -9.76
CA THR A 63 -6.07 7.86 -10.86
C THR A 63 -6.84 7.71 -12.18
N LEU A 64 -7.56 8.78 -12.53
CA LEU A 64 -8.05 9.10 -13.88
C LEU A 64 -6.93 9.01 -14.95
N TRP A 65 -5.67 8.95 -14.53
CA TRP A 65 -4.51 8.81 -15.42
C TRP A 65 -4.31 7.35 -15.87
N ARG A 66 -4.88 6.33 -15.21
CA ARG A 66 -4.95 4.96 -15.77
C ARG A 66 -5.92 4.90 -16.96
N THR A 67 -6.94 5.77 -16.96
CA THR A 67 -7.83 6.00 -18.12
C THR A 67 -7.17 6.92 -19.15
N PHE A 68 -6.43 7.94 -18.71
CA PHE A 68 -5.73 8.89 -19.60
C PHE A 68 -4.56 8.24 -20.35
N PHE A 69 -3.78 7.36 -19.71
CA PHE A 69 -2.69 6.62 -20.36
C PHE A 69 -3.20 5.61 -21.40
N ARG A 70 -4.40 5.04 -21.17
CA ARG A 70 -5.06 4.18 -22.18
C ARG A 70 -5.58 4.96 -23.39
N PHE A 71 -5.70 6.29 -23.29
CA PHE A 71 -6.10 7.14 -24.41
C PHE A 71 -4.90 7.58 -25.28
N THR A 72 -3.69 7.66 -24.71
CA THR A 72 -2.49 8.08 -25.45
C THR A 72 -1.73 6.93 -26.10
N THR A 73 -1.83 5.70 -25.57
CA THR A 73 -1.34 4.50 -26.27
C THR A 73 -2.51 3.87 -27.02
N GLY A 74 -2.67 4.26 -28.28
CA GLY A 74 -3.59 3.61 -29.21
C GLY A 74 -3.39 2.10 -29.19
N VAL A 75 -4.34 1.39 -28.60
CA VAL A 75 -4.55 -0.03 -28.90
C VAL A 75 -5.06 -0.07 -30.32
N VAL A 76 -4.13 -0.18 -31.29
CA VAL A 76 -4.46 -0.79 -32.57
C VAL A 76 -4.80 -2.24 -32.26
N ASN A 77 -6.11 -2.51 -32.25
CA ASN A 77 -6.64 -3.86 -32.33
C ASN A 77 -5.99 -4.56 -33.53
N HIS A 78 -5.53 -5.78 -33.33
CA HIS A 78 -5.29 -6.73 -34.41
C HIS A 78 -5.96 -8.06 -34.08
#